data_AF-A0A2Z5X565-F1
#
_entry.id   AF-A0A2Z5X565-F1
#
_cell.length_a   1.000
_cell.length_b   1.000
_cell.length_c   1.000
_cell.angle_alpha   90.00
_cell.angle_beta   90.00
_cell.angle_gamma   90.00
#
_symmetry.space_group_name_H-M   'P 1'
#
loop_
_entity.id
_entity.type
_entity.pdbx_description
1 polymer ?
#
loop_
_entity_poly.entity_id
_entity_poly.type
_entity_poly.pdbx_seq_one_letter_code
_entity_poly.pdbx_strand_id
1 'polypeptide(L)'
;MARSVFFSFHYQRDIWRVNVVRNHFLTKSGYISAGYWDHSLWETVKRDGDLALKRMINKGLENTSVTVVLIGTETAQRKWVQYEIEKSYERGNGMLGIYIHNIPSINRFRDFQGRNPFDYLLVEQKNKYFYSASNLVPSSNYYPTYDWVLNNGYNNFSTWVENAAKAVGR
;
A
#
# COMPACT_ATOMS: atom_id res chain seq x y z
N MET A 1 14.97 9.57 11.22
CA MET A 1 15.08 8.14 11.57
C MET A 1 14.69 7.32 10.34
N ALA A 2 15.39 6.22 10.04
CA ALA A 2 15.01 5.37 8.91
C ALA A 2 13.66 4.69 9.20
N ARG A 3 12.65 4.93 8.35
CA ARG A 3 11.36 4.26 8.40
C ARG A 3 11.40 2.95 7.61
N SER A 4 10.73 1.93 8.11
CA SER A 4 10.54 0.67 7.40
C SER A 4 9.17 0.65 6.72
N VAL A 5 9.16 0.56 5.40
CA VAL A 5 7.94 0.66 4.60
C VAL A 5 7.60 -0.68 3.97
N PHE A 6 6.34 -1.11 4.13
CA PHE A 6 5.74 -2.21 3.39
C PHE A 6 5.04 -1.69 2.15
N PHE A 7 5.24 -2.33 1.00
CA PHE A 7 4.48 -1.98 -0.20
C PHE A 7 3.54 -3.09 -0.60
N SER A 8 2.28 -2.72 -0.82
CA SER A 8 1.21 -3.60 -1.28
C SER A 8 0.82 -3.21 -2.71
N PHE A 9 0.79 -4.17 -3.65
CA PHE A 9 0.48 -3.89 -5.05
C PHE A 9 0.09 -5.15 -5.84
N HIS A 10 -0.45 -4.96 -7.05
CA HIS A 10 -0.72 -6.07 -7.95
C HIS A 10 0.55 -6.50 -8.71
N TYR A 11 1.18 -7.58 -8.25
CA TYR A 11 2.45 -8.08 -8.79
C TYR A 11 2.47 -8.32 -10.31
N GLN A 12 1.46 -9.01 -10.87
CA GLN A 12 1.51 -9.44 -12.27
C GLN A 12 1.40 -8.29 -13.28
N ARG A 13 0.60 -7.26 -12.98
CA ARG A 13 0.32 -6.16 -13.93
C ARG A 13 1.21 -4.94 -13.71
N ASP A 14 1.54 -4.63 -12.45
CA ASP A 14 2.07 -3.31 -12.09
C ASP A 14 3.57 -3.31 -11.78
N ILE A 15 4.27 -4.45 -11.88
CA ILE A 15 5.69 -4.58 -11.49
C ILE A 15 6.58 -3.48 -12.09
N TRP A 16 6.37 -3.12 -13.35
CA TRP A 16 7.18 -2.11 -14.03
C TRP A 16 6.95 -0.71 -13.46
N ARG A 17 5.69 -0.34 -13.20
CA ARG A 17 5.32 0.97 -12.61
C ARG A 17 5.75 1.06 -11.16
N VAL A 18 5.60 -0.04 -10.43
CA VAL A 18 6.05 -0.20 -9.04
C VAL A 18 7.56 0.00 -8.94
N ASN A 19 8.34 -0.51 -9.90
CA ASN A 19 9.79 -0.32 -9.90
C ASN A 19 10.22 1.15 -10.03
N VAL A 20 9.42 2.02 -10.66
CA VAL A 20 9.69 3.47 -10.70
C VAL A 20 9.62 4.06 -9.29
N VAL A 21 8.58 3.73 -8.54
CA VAL A 21 8.42 4.16 -7.14
C VAL A 21 9.50 3.54 -6.24
N ARG A 22 9.83 2.27 -6.46
CA ARG A 22 10.82 1.52 -5.67
C ARG A 22 12.25 2.04 -5.86
N ASN A 23 12.69 2.24 -7.10
CA ASN A 23 14.04 2.71 -7.38
C ASN A 23 14.23 4.11 -6.79
N HIS A 24 13.18 4.93 -6.80
CA HIS A 24 13.20 6.21 -6.10
C HIS A 24 13.37 6.05 -4.59
N PHE A 25 12.58 5.16 -3.97
CA PHE A 25 12.67 4.87 -2.54
C PHE A 25 14.10 4.46 -2.12
N LEU A 26 14.68 3.47 -2.81
CA LEU A 26 15.99 2.92 -2.43
C LEU A 26 17.14 3.93 -2.63
N THR A 27 17.03 4.84 -3.59
CA THR A 27 18.14 5.75 -3.95
C THR A 27 18.18 7.04 -3.14
N LYS A 28 17.04 7.55 -2.65
CA LYS A 28 16.98 8.90 -2.06
C LYS A 28 16.88 8.98 -0.55
N SER A 29 16.54 7.88 0.14
CA SER A 29 15.78 8.06 1.38
C SER A 29 16.33 7.38 2.64
N GLY A 30 17.38 6.55 2.53
CA GLY A 30 17.92 5.84 3.70
C GLY A 30 16.89 4.95 4.42
N TYR A 31 15.75 4.66 3.77
CA TYR A 31 14.67 3.86 4.30
C TYR A 31 14.92 2.37 4.02
N ILE A 32 14.40 1.52 4.92
CA ILE A 32 14.49 0.06 4.78
C ILE A 32 13.20 -0.43 4.15
N SER A 33 13.30 -1.03 2.97
CA SER A 33 12.14 -1.63 2.31
C SER A 33 11.89 -3.00 2.95
N ALA A 34 10.75 -3.16 3.63
CA ALA A 34 10.35 -4.45 4.18
C ALA A 34 9.22 -5.00 3.30
N GLY A 35 9.52 -6.03 2.53
CA GLY A 35 8.59 -6.62 1.57
C GLY A 35 9.28 -7.73 0.80
N TYR A 36 8.48 -8.65 0.28
CA TYR A 36 8.99 -9.75 -0.55
C TYR A 36 8.82 -9.35 -2.01
N TRP A 37 9.95 -9.07 -2.65
CA TRP A 37 10.02 -8.36 -3.92
C TRP A 37 10.24 -9.26 -5.13
N ASP A 38 10.43 -10.54 -4.88
CA ASP A 38 10.77 -11.54 -5.88
C ASP A 38 9.50 -12.25 -6.34
N HIS A 39 9.16 -12.06 -7.61
CA HIS A 39 8.06 -12.77 -8.26
C HIS A 39 8.23 -14.29 -8.14
N SER A 40 9.46 -14.81 -8.15
CA SER A 40 9.74 -16.23 -8.00
C SER A 40 9.42 -16.73 -6.59
N LEU A 41 9.73 -15.96 -5.55
CA LEU A 41 9.37 -16.28 -4.17
C LEU A 41 7.86 -16.26 -3.99
N TRP A 42 7.18 -15.24 -4.53
CA TRP A 42 5.73 -15.14 -4.47
C TRP A 42 5.04 -16.33 -5.13
N GLU A 43 5.43 -16.68 -6.36
CA GLU A 43 4.85 -17.82 -7.08
C GLU A 43 5.20 -19.16 -6.41
N THR A 44 6.36 -19.28 -5.78
CA THR A 44 6.73 -20.47 -4.99
C THR A 44 5.82 -20.61 -3.76
N VAL A 45 5.70 -19.55 -2.95
CA VAL A 45 4.86 -19.56 -1.75
C VAL A 45 3.38 -19.72 -2.09
N LYS A 46 2.94 -19.22 -3.25
CA LYS A 46 1.58 -19.43 -3.74
C LYS A 46 1.32 -20.91 -4.07
N ARG A 47 2.31 -21.66 -4.54
CA ARG A 47 2.20 -23.12 -4.72
C ARG A 47 2.09 -23.86 -3.40
N ASP A 48 2.72 -23.34 -2.35
CA ASP A 48 2.66 -23.89 -0.99
C ASP A 48 1.33 -23.59 -0.27
N GLY A 49 0.45 -22.78 -0.89
CA GLY A 49 -0.93 -22.54 -0.48
C GLY A 49 -1.16 -21.24 0.30
N ASP A 50 -2.44 -20.92 0.50
CA ASP A 50 -2.90 -19.66 1.12
C ASP A 50 -2.29 -19.40 2.51
N LEU A 51 -2.07 -20.46 3.30
CA LEU A 51 -1.56 -20.34 4.66
C LEU A 51 -0.07 -19.97 4.68
N ALA A 52 0.73 -20.51 3.74
CA ALA A 52 2.12 -20.11 3.56
C ALA A 52 2.21 -18.63 3.15
N LEU A 53 1.32 -18.19 2.24
CA LEU A 53 1.27 -16.82 1.77
C LEU A 53 0.88 -15.82 2.86
N LYS A 54 -0.13 -16.15 3.68
CA LYS A 54 -0.49 -15.35 4.87
C LYS A 54 0.70 -15.20 5.83
N ARG A 55 1.42 -16.29 6.12
CA ARG A 55 2.60 -16.26 6.99
C ARG A 55 3.70 -15.37 6.42
N MET A 56 3.96 -15.47 5.11
CA MET A 56 4.93 -14.64 4.42
C MET A 56 4.56 -13.15 4.51
N ILE A 57 3.31 -12.80 4.23
CA ILE A 57 2.81 -11.42 4.35
C ILE A 57 2.96 -10.90 5.77
N ASN A 58 2.49 -11.66 6.76
CA ASN A 58 2.56 -11.27 8.17
C ASN A 58 4.01 -11.00 8.61
N LYS A 59 4.95 -11.88 8.20
CA LYS A 59 6.38 -11.70 8.47
C LYS A 59 6.96 -10.46 7.77
N GLY A 60 6.51 -10.17 6.55
CA GLY A 60 6.89 -8.94 5.84
C GLY A 60 6.44 -7.67 6.58
N LEU A 61 5.29 -7.73 7.25
CA LEU A 61 4.75 -6.61 8.03
C LEU A 61 5.44 -6.40 9.39
N GLU A 62 6.08 -7.42 9.98
CA GLU A 62 6.61 -7.44 11.36
C GLU A 62 7.47 -6.24 11.76
N ASN A 63 8.31 -5.75 10.85
CA ASN A 63 9.22 -4.66 11.14
C ASN A 63 8.92 -3.41 10.33
N THR A 64 7.63 -3.19 9.99
CA THR A 64 7.19 -2.04 9.19
C THR A 64 6.41 -1.04 10.03
N SER A 65 6.68 0.24 9.82
CA SER A 65 5.93 1.33 10.46
C SER A 65 4.78 1.82 9.59
N VAL A 66 4.96 1.77 8.26
CA VAL A 66 4.03 2.29 7.25
C VAL A 66 3.78 1.26 6.16
N THR A 67 2.55 1.18 5.68
CA THR A 67 2.15 0.43 4.50
C THR A 67 1.70 1.37 3.38
N VAL A 68 2.37 1.27 2.24
CA VAL A 68 2.07 2.02 1.02
C VAL A 68 1.38 1.10 0.03
N VAL A 69 0.15 1.43 -0.35
CA VAL A 69 -0.60 0.68 -1.36
C VAL A 69 -0.40 1.34 -2.73
N LEU A 70 0.19 0.65 -3.69
CA LEU A 70 0.38 1.15 -5.05
C LEU A 70 -0.83 0.75 -5.92
N ILE A 71 -1.64 1.74 -6.26
CA ILE A 71 -2.97 1.58 -6.84
C ILE A 71 -2.88 1.67 -8.37
N GLY A 72 -2.84 0.50 -9.00
CA GLY A 72 -3.11 0.32 -10.42
C GLY A 72 -4.59 0.01 -10.67
N THR A 73 -4.94 -0.28 -11.92
CA THR A 73 -6.33 -0.46 -12.37
C THR A 73 -7.05 -1.58 -11.61
N GLU A 74 -6.36 -2.67 -11.32
CA GLU A 74 -6.94 -3.88 -10.73
C GLU A 74 -6.55 -4.11 -9.26
N THR A 75 -5.72 -3.24 -8.67
CA THR A 75 -5.16 -3.44 -7.32
C THR A 75 -6.25 -3.68 -6.27
N ALA A 76 -7.33 -2.90 -6.31
CA ALA A 76 -8.42 -2.98 -5.33
C ALA A 76 -9.18 -4.32 -5.32
N GLN A 77 -9.12 -5.09 -6.41
CA GLN A 77 -9.81 -6.37 -6.54
C GLN A 77 -8.94 -7.56 -6.10
N ARG A 78 -7.68 -7.32 -5.73
CA ARG A 78 -6.75 -8.41 -5.38
C ARG A 78 -6.94 -8.81 -3.91
N LYS A 79 -7.34 -10.07 -3.70
CA LYS A 79 -7.48 -10.72 -2.39
C LYS A 79 -6.29 -10.43 -1.45
N TRP A 80 -5.06 -10.56 -1.95
CA TRP A 80 -3.87 -10.39 -1.12
C TRP A 80 -3.57 -8.93 -0.77
N VAL A 81 -3.93 -7.98 -1.64
CA VAL A 81 -3.85 -6.55 -1.32
C VAL A 81 -4.83 -6.19 -0.21
N GLN A 82 -6.06 -6.71 -0.29
CA GLN A 82 -7.05 -6.53 0.79
C GLN A 82 -6.56 -7.12 2.12
N TYR A 83 -6.02 -8.34 2.08
CA TYR A 83 -5.43 -8.98 3.26
C TYR A 83 -4.24 -8.19 3.84
N GLU A 84 -3.36 -7.64 3.00
CA GLU A 84 -2.25 -6.78 3.44
C GLU A 84 -2.76 -5.52 4.12
N ILE A 85 -3.77 -4.86 3.55
CA ILE A 85 -4.39 -3.65 4.14
C ILE A 85 -5.05 -3.98 5.49
N GLU A 86 -5.81 -5.08 5.57
CA GLU A 86 -6.42 -5.55 6.82
C GLU A 86 -5.38 -5.81 7.90
N LYS A 87 -4.30 -6.54 7.58
CA LYS A 87 -3.25 -6.84 8.56
C LYS A 87 -2.42 -5.63 8.93
N SER A 88 -2.21 -4.69 8.02
CA SER A 88 -1.59 -3.41 8.34
C SER A 88 -2.46 -2.57 9.27
N TYR A 89 -3.77 -2.57 9.08
CA TYR A 89 -4.72 -1.92 9.97
C TYR A 89 -4.68 -2.52 11.38
N GLU A 90 -4.79 -3.85 11.51
CA GLU A 90 -4.73 -4.56 12.79
C GLU A 90 -3.44 -4.28 13.57
N ARG A 91 -2.32 -4.12 12.85
CA ARG A 91 -1.00 -3.80 13.44
C ARG A 91 -0.81 -2.34 13.80
N GLY A 92 -1.76 -1.46 13.46
CA GLY A 92 -1.62 -0.02 13.65
C GLY A 92 -0.53 0.60 12.77
N ASN A 93 -0.32 0.07 11.57
CA ASN A 93 0.56 0.73 10.59
C ASN A 93 -0.06 2.03 10.08
N GLY A 94 0.79 3.03 9.85
CA GLY A 94 0.39 4.18 9.04
C GLY A 94 0.12 3.69 7.63
N MET A 95 -0.95 4.16 6.99
CA MET A 95 -1.29 3.73 5.63
C MET A 95 -1.48 4.91 4.71
N LEU A 96 -1.06 4.73 3.46
CA LEU A 96 -1.31 5.68 2.38
C LEU A 96 -1.40 4.95 1.04
N GLY A 97 -2.14 5.52 0.10
CA GLY A 97 -2.30 5.00 -1.25
C GLY A 97 -1.56 5.87 -2.26
N ILE A 98 -0.95 5.26 -3.28
CA ILE A 98 -0.34 5.98 -4.40
C ILE A 98 -0.86 5.39 -5.70
N TYR A 99 -1.64 6.16 -6.43
CA TYR A 99 -2.01 5.86 -7.79
C TYR A 99 -0.79 5.88 -8.70
N ILE A 100 -0.60 4.78 -9.43
CA ILE A 100 0.54 4.57 -10.33
C ILE A 100 0.11 4.52 -11.81
N HIS A 101 -1.18 4.63 -12.11
CA HIS A 101 -1.72 4.54 -13.48
C HIS A 101 -1.14 5.61 -14.44
N ASN A 102 -0.79 6.79 -13.92
CA ASN A 102 -0.12 7.84 -14.69
C ASN A 102 1.37 7.58 -14.96
N ILE A 103 1.98 6.58 -14.32
CA ILE A 103 3.34 6.14 -14.64
C ILE A 103 3.27 5.42 -16.01
N PRO A 104 3.91 5.97 -17.06
CA PRO A 104 3.87 5.37 -18.39
C PRO A 104 4.50 3.99 -18.34
N SER A 105 3.94 2.96 -18.95
CA SER A 105 4.59 1.64 -19.07
C SER A 105 5.84 1.69 -19.98
N ILE A 106 6.52 0.55 -20.17
CA ILE A 106 7.63 0.44 -21.12
C ILE A 106 7.26 0.88 -22.55
N ASN A 107 5.99 0.70 -22.93
CA ASN A 107 5.43 1.12 -24.22
C ASN A 107 4.94 2.57 -24.21
N ARG A 108 5.27 3.37 -23.18
CA ARG A 108 4.86 4.77 -22.95
C ARG A 108 3.35 4.99 -22.79
N PHE A 109 2.55 3.94 -22.66
CA PHE A 109 1.11 4.05 -22.39
C PHE A 109 0.82 4.18 -20.89
N ARG A 110 -0.08 5.11 -20.56
CA ARG A 110 -0.70 5.22 -19.23
C ARG A 110 -1.80 4.17 -19.08
N ASP A 111 -2.10 3.82 -17.85
CA ASP A 111 -3.21 2.93 -17.52
C ASP A 111 -4.45 3.72 -17.09
N PHE A 112 -5.57 3.03 -16.93
CA PHE A 112 -6.75 3.61 -16.30
C PHE A 112 -6.61 3.66 -14.78
N GLN A 113 -7.13 4.71 -14.16
CA GLN A 113 -7.17 4.82 -12.70
C GLN A 113 -8.03 3.69 -12.11
N GLY A 114 -7.45 2.93 -11.17
CA GLY A 114 -8.19 1.91 -10.43
C GLY A 114 -9.06 2.50 -9.33
N ARG A 115 -9.92 1.66 -8.74
CA ARG A 115 -10.67 2.01 -7.52
C ARG A 115 -9.72 2.14 -6.33
N ASN A 116 -10.10 2.92 -5.32
CA ASN A 116 -9.34 3.02 -4.09
C ASN A 116 -9.52 1.72 -3.27
N PRO A 117 -8.44 0.98 -2.95
CA PRO A 117 -8.54 -0.23 -2.12
C PRO A 117 -9.06 0.05 -0.70
N PHE A 118 -8.86 1.26 -0.17
CA PHE A 118 -9.33 1.65 1.16
C PHE A 118 -10.85 1.80 1.25
N ASP A 119 -11.57 1.85 0.12
CA ASP A 119 -13.03 1.89 0.12
C ASP A 119 -13.65 0.55 0.55
N TYR A 120 -12.89 -0.55 0.47
CA TYR A 120 -13.38 -1.91 0.77
C TYR A 120 -13.16 -2.33 2.23
N LEU A 121 -12.21 -1.71 2.93
CA LEU A 121 -12.01 -1.94 4.36
C LEU A 121 -12.90 -1.00 5.15
N LEU A 122 -13.82 -1.56 5.94
CA LEU A 122 -14.67 -0.83 6.86
C LEU A 122 -14.04 -0.80 8.26
N VAL A 123 -13.97 0.37 8.87
CA VAL A 123 -13.35 0.59 10.18
C VAL A 123 -14.28 1.37 11.10
N GLU A 124 -14.08 1.22 12.41
CA GLU A 124 -14.88 1.94 13.40
C GLU A 124 -14.64 3.45 13.36
N GLN A 125 -15.73 4.20 13.36
CA GLN A 125 -15.69 5.65 13.37
C GLN A 125 -15.26 6.17 14.74
N LYS A 126 -14.16 6.94 14.78
CA LYS A 126 -13.60 7.48 16.03
C LYS A 126 -14.53 8.47 16.75
N ASN A 127 -15.35 9.22 16.00
CA ASN A 127 -16.29 10.21 16.54
C ASN A 127 -17.72 9.77 16.27
N LYS A 128 -18.28 9.00 17.21
CA LYS A 128 -19.65 8.49 17.14
C LYS A 128 -20.65 9.64 17.33
N TYR A 129 -21.41 9.96 16.29
CA TYR A 129 -22.66 10.70 16.46
C TYR A 129 -23.74 9.73 16.93
N PHE A 130 -24.48 10.11 17.97
CA PHE A 130 -25.48 9.24 18.63
C PHE A 130 -26.59 8.68 17.70
N TYR A 131 -26.74 9.23 16.49
CA TYR A 131 -27.81 8.89 15.54
C TYR A 131 -27.38 8.08 14.30
N SER A 132 -26.13 7.59 14.24
CA SER A 132 -25.69 6.79 13.07
C SER A 132 -26.15 5.33 13.17
N ALA A 133 -26.77 4.81 12.10
CA ALA A 133 -27.24 3.42 12.01
C ALA A 133 -26.10 2.38 11.95
N SER A 134 -24.90 2.81 11.56
CA SER A 134 -23.68 2.01 11.56
C SER A 134 -22.52 2.84 12.09
N ASN A 135 -21.65 2.20 12.88
CA ASN A 135 -20.39 2.80 13.34
C ASN A 135 -19.23 2.54 12.37
N LEU A 136 -19.48 1.85 11.25
CA LEU A 136 -18.47 1.48 10.29
C LEU A 136 -18.43 2.46 9.12
N VAL A 137 -17.24 2.97 8.82
CA VAL A 137 -16.98 3.85 7.68
C VAL A 137 -15.83 3.30 6.84
N PRO A 138 -15.78 3.60 5.53
CA PRO A 138 -14.63 3.24 4.71
C PRO A 138 -13.32 3.81 5.26
N SER A 139 -12.28 3.00 5.23
CA SER A 139 -10.95 3.39 5.71
C SER A 139 -10.32 4.50 4.87
N SER A 140 -10.84 4.76 3.66
CA SER A 140 -10.47 5.90 2.82
C SER A 140 -10.75 7.26 3.45
N ASN A 141 -11.61 7.32 4.48
CA ASN A 141 -11.82 8.53 5.28
C ASN A 141 -10.62 8.87 6.18
N TYR A 142 -9.72 7.91 6.43
CA TYR A 142 -8.59 8.06 7.35
C TYR A 142 -7.24 8.00 6.66
N TYR A 143 -7.14 7.33 5.51
CA TYR A 143 -5.87 7.11 4.83
C TYR A 143 -5.79 7.93 3.54
N PRO A 144 -4.78 8.82 3.41
CA PRO A 144 -4.65 9.67 2.25
C PRO A 144 -4.28 8.85 1.01
N THR A 145 -4.73 9.31 -0.15
CA THR A 145 -4.28 8.80 -1.45
C THR A 145 -3.69 9.92 -2.28
N TYR A 146 -2.62 9.59 -3.01
CA TYR A 146 -1.89 10.50 -3.89
C TYR A 146 -1.77 9.88 -5.27
N ASP A 147 -1.50 10.67 -6.29
CA ASP A 147 -1.02 10.21 -7.58
C ASP A 147 0.48 10.49 -7.72
N TRP A 148 1.24 9.49 -8.13
CA TRP A 148 2.69 9.59 -8.23
C TRP A 148 3.16 10.73 -9.14
N VAL A 149 2.47 10.94 -10.26
CA VAL A 149 2.86 11.94 -11.27
C VAL A 149 2.26 13.29 -10.91
N LEU A 150 0.93 13.35 -10.70
CA LEU A 150 0.22 14.61 -10.49
C LEU A 150 0.58 15.28 -9.17
N ASN A 151 0.94 14.51 -8.13
CA ASN A 151 1.35 15.06 -6.84
C ASN A 151 2.88 15.12 -6.64
N ASN A 152 3.67 15.00 -7.71
CA ASN A 152 5.13 15.10 -7.68
C ASN A 152 5.76 14.13 -6.66
N GLY A 153 5.42 12.84 -6.76
CA GLY A 153 5.86 11.79 -5.83
C GLY A 153 7.38 11.70 -5.71
N TYR A 154 8.11 12.05 -6.77
CA TYR A 154 9.58 12.12 -6.76
C TYR A 154 10.16 13.09 -5.71
N ASN A 155 9.42 14.13 -5.32
CA ASN A 155 9.88 15.06 -4.28
C ASN A 155 9.12 14.89 -2.96
N ASN A 156 7.90 14.33 -3.01
CA ASN A 156 6.98 14.33 -1.87
C ASN A 156 6.83 12.97 -1.18
N PHE A 157 7.31 11.87 -1.77
CA PHE A 157 7.10 10.52 -1.24
C PHE A 157 7.53 10.37 0.22
N SER A 158 8.74 10.82 0.57
CA SER A 158 9.26 10.73 1.94
C SER A 158 8.37 11.48 2.94
N THR A 159 7.84 12.64 2.54
CA THR A 159 6.92 13.43 3.35
C THR A 159 5.60 12.70 3.58
N TRP A 160 5.05 12.04 2.56
CA TRP A 160 3.82 11.26 2.69
C TRP A 160 3.99 10.09 3.67
N VAL A 161 5.10 9.36 3.56
CA VAL A 161 5.43 8.26 4.47
C VAL A 161 5.57 8.76 5.90
N GLU A 162 6.29 9.86 6.12
CA GLU A 162 6.48 10.43 7.45
C GLU A 162 5.16 10.91 8.06
N ASN A 163 4.28 11.54 7.26
CA ASN A 163 2.96 11.96 7.72
C ASN A 163 2.08 10.76 8.09
N ALA A 164 2.10 9.69 7.30
CA ALA A 164 1.36 8.47 7.61
C ALA A 164 1.86 7.81 8.91
N ALA A 165 3.17 7.79 9.15
CA ALA A 165 3.75 7.30 10.41
C ALA A 165 3.30 8.14 11.61
N LYS A 166 3.40 9.48 11.50
CA LYS A 166 2.99 10.40 12.56
C LYS A 166 1.51 10.32 12.89
N ALA A 167 0.65 10.09 11.88
CA ALA A 167 -0.80 9.95 12.06
C ALA A 167 -1.18 8.76 12.97
N VAL A 168 -0.30 7.76 13.11
CA VAL A 168 -0.48 6.61 14.00
C VAL A 168 0.48 6.62 15.20
N GLY A 169 1.15 7.75 15.47
CA GLY A 169 2.04 7.92 16.62
C GLY A 169 3.38 7.20 16.51
N ARG A 170 3.89 6.97 15.28
CA ARG A 170 5.19 6.32 15.04
C ARG A 170 6.30 7.28 14.62
#